data_AF-A0A0V1AQ37-F1
#
_entry.id   AF-A0A0V1AQ37-F1
#
_cell.length_a   1.000
_cell.length_b   1.000
_cell.length_c   1.000
_cell.angle_alpha   90.00
_cell.angle_beta   90.00
_cell.angle_gamma   90.00
#
_symmetry.space_group_name_H-M   'P 1'
#
loop_
_entity.id
_entity.type
_entity.pdbx_description
1 polymer ?
#
loop_
_entity_poly.entity_id
_entity_poly.type
_entity_poly.pdbx_seq_one_letter_code
_entity_poly.pdbx_strand_id
1 'polypeptide(L)'
;MAICIDNINIFSRFDAIAAQLEDWHDINASINLFDYEEKMLKFSELLALAIVYKAPGQDTGKIIFATAAGSWDNGASAFTNNGGHSFAKTLENVVGNHINIKFLAYNNAPPGVPNVNTKSNSKGVIILSTAADSAAWIVHTVPGFPTARTPYSWPAAENARGHLLICLTISESQINVIAASLLLVQPMVHYNDIPETETTGMPYFNKLAGGKIPTLPPFTSRRSIRTENAGGPVAVHIYSKSESSKYGEHK
;
A
#
# COMPACT_ATOMS: atom_id res chain seq x y z
N MET A 1 12.14 -0.86 -19.55
CA MET A 1 13.09 0.22 -19.22
C MET A 1 12.41 1.09 -18.19
N ALA A 2 12.70 0.89 -16.90
CA ALA A 2 12.15 1.76 -15.85
C ALA A 2 12.97 3.05 -15.88
N ILE A 3 12.33 4.16 -16.22
CA ILE A 3 12.93 5.49 -16.07
C ILE A 3 13.04 5.71 -14.55
N CYS A 4 14.25 5.67 -14.01
CA CYS A 4 14.50 6.15 -12.65
C CYS A 4 14.18 7.64 -12.66
N ILE A 5 13.17 8.03 -11.88
CA ILE A 5 12.93 9.45 -11.58
C ILE A 5 14.05 9.87 -10.63
N ASP A 6 15.21 10.25 -11.18
CA ASP A 6 16.24 11.01 -10.46
C ASP A 6 15.80 12.48 -10.36
N ASN A 7 14.59 12.70 -9.86
CA ASN A 7 14.04 14.04 -9.73
C ASN A 7 14.22 14.50 -8.29
N ILE A 8 15.15 15.43 -8.11
CA ILE A 8 15.36 16.18 -6.85
C ILE A 8 14.06 16.82 -6.32
N ASN A 9 13.04 16.97 -7.17
CA ASN A 9 11.71 17.48 -6.83
C ASN A 9 10.70 16.39 -6.43
N ILE A 10 11.10 15.13 -6.22
CA ILE A 10 10.16 14.09 -5.80
C ILE A 10 9.55 14.39 -4.43
N PHE A 11 10.36 14.93 -3.51
CA PHE A 11 9.90 15.38 -2.20
C PHE A 11 8.91 16.54 -2.34
N SER A 12 9.20 17.56 -3.15
CA SER A 12 8.28 18.69 -3.36
C SER A 12 6.97 18.31 -4.05
N ARG A 13 6.97 17.29 -4.92
CA ARG A 13 5.74 16.74 -5.50
C ARG A 13 4.86 16.07 -4.45
N PHE A 14 5.48 15.33 -3.53
CA PHE A 14 4.77 14.71 -2.43
C PHE A 14 4.36 15.70 -1.35
N ASP A 15 5.14 16.77 -1.11
CA ASP A 15 4.75 17.88 -0.23
C ASP A 15 3.48 18.53 -0.75
N ALA A 16 3.38 18.76 -2.06
CA ALA A 16 2.17 19.28 -2.67
C ALA A 16 0.96 18.32 -2.53
N ILE A 17 1.19 17.00 -2.58
CA ILE A 17 0.14 16.01 -2.35
C ILE A 17 -0.30 16.03 -0.88
N ALA A 18 0.65 16.10 0.07
CA ALA A 18 0.35 16.16 1.49
C ALA A 18 -0.34 17.49 1.87
N ALA A 19 0.07 18.61 1.29
CA ALA A 19 -0.52 19.94 1.54
C ALA A 19 -1.97 20.07 1.07
N GLN A 20 -2.40 19.26 0.08
CA GLN A 20 -3.82 19.17 -0.29
C GLN A 20 -4.69 18.53 0.80
N LEU A 21 -4.09 18.00 1.86
CA LEU A 21 -4.73 17.25 2.94
C LEU A 21 -4.65 17.99 4.29
N GLU A 22 -3.97 19.13 4.34
CA GLU A 22 -3.69 19.91 5.55
C GLU A 22 -4.84 20.87 5.90
N ASP A 23 -5.95 20.34 6.41
CA ASP A 23 -6.89 21.17 7.16
C ASP A 23 -6.79 20.95 8.68
N TRP A 24 -5.64 20.49 9.21
CA TRP A 24 -5.44 20.16 10.63
C TRP A 24 -4.04 20.51 11.19
N HIS A 25 -4.01 20.94 12.46
CA HIS A 25 -2.86 21.41 13.24
C HIS A 25 -1.89 20.30 13.70
N ASP A 26 -0.59 20.66 13.78
CA ASP A 26 0.59 19.90 14.20
C ASP A 26 0.42 18.94 15.41
N ILE A 27 0.83 17.66 15.24
CA ILE A 27 0.74 16.60 16.28
C ILE A 27 2.11 16.02 16.66
N ASN A 28 3.21 16.63 16.19
CA ASN A 28 4.59 16.16 16.44
C ASN A 28 5.00 16.09 17.93
N ALA A 29 4.15 16.49 18.87
CA ALA A 29 4.42 16.47 20.31
C ALA A 29 4.01 15.19 21.06
N SER A 30 3.40 14.16 20.44
CA SER A 30 2.74 13.09 21.22
C SER A 30 3.03 11.62 20.87
N ILE A 31 3.96 11.32 19.95
CA ILE A 31 4.25 9.91 19.58
C ILE A 31 5.30 9.29 20.53
N ASN A 32 4.86 9.02 21.76
CA ASN A 32 5.45 8.06 22.69
C ASN A 32 4.32 7.21 23.27
N LEU A 33 3.83 6.18 22.55
CA LEU A 33 2.82 5.27 23.13
C LEU A 33 2.98 3.80 22.70
N PHE A 34 3.12 2.96 23.71
CA PHE A 34 3.11 1.50 23.68
C PHE A 34 1.69 0.98 24.00
N ASP A 35 0.80 0.85 23.01
CA ASP A 35 -0.22 -0.23 22.96
C ASP A 35 -0.96 -0.26 21.60
N TYR A 36 -1.48 -1.42 21.17
CA TYR A 36 -2.01 -1.66 19.80
C TYR A 36 -3.54 -1.50 19.66
N GLU A 37 -4.32 -1.77 20.72
CA GLU A 37 -5.79 -1.66 20.67
C GLU A 37 -6.27 -0.21 20.51
N GLU A 38 -5.59 0.77 21.12
CA GLU A 38 -5.82 2.19 20.85
C GLU A 38 -5.25 2.63 19.48
N LYS A 39 -4.27 1.92 18.92
CA LYS A 39 -3.57 2.35 17.70
C LYS A 39 -4.36 2.13 16.44
N MET A 40 -5.15 1.08 16.26
CA MET A 40 -5.93 0.94 15.02
C MET A 40 -7.05 1.98 14.92
N LEU A 41 -7.67 2.35 16.06
CA LEU A 41 -8.63 3.45 16.16
C LEU A 41 -7.96 4.82 15.94
N LYS A 42 -6.76 5.06 16.50
CA LYS A 42 -6.02 6.31 16.26
C LYS A 42 -5.31 6.37 14.90
N PHE A 43 -4.95 5.24 14.27
CA PHE A 43 -4.42 5.20 12.90
C PHE A 43 -5.52 5.62 11.90
N SER A 44 -6.78 5.25 12.15
CA SER A 44 -7.93 5.67 11.33
C SER A 44 -8.39 7.10 11.62
N GLU A 45 -8.24 7.58 12.86
CA GLU A 45 -8.61 8.96 13.20
C GLU A 45 -7.57 10.02 12.79
N LEU A 46 -6.27 9.67 12.69
CA LEU A 46 -5.20 10.66 12.52
C LEU A 46 -4.39 10.55 11.22
N LEU A 47 -4.38 9.41 10.50
CA LEU A 47 -3.46 9.21 9.37
C LEU A 47 -4.16 8.59 8.15
N ALA A 48 -4.79 9.46 7.36
CA ALA A 48 -5.50 9.09 6.14
C ALA A 48 -4.59 8.56 5.01
N LEU A 49 -3.35 9.08 4.95
CA LEU A 49 -2.35 8.76 3.93
C LEU A 49 -0.93 8.91 4.51
N ALA A 50 -0.07 7.95 4.20
CA ALA A 50 1.37 8.04 4.39
C ALA A 50 2.13 7.64 3.12
N ILE A 51 3.23 8.34 2.84
CA ILE A 51 4.12 8.02 1.72
C ILE A 51 5.51 7.78 2.26
N VAL A 52 6.15 6.71 1.79
CA VAL A 52 7.52 6.38 2.18
C VAL A 52 8.40 6.23 0.95
N TYR A 53 9.53 6.92 0.97
CA TYR A 53 10.51 6.90 -0.11
C TYR A 53 11.87 6.42 0.38
N LYS A 54 12.39 5.37 -0.26
CA LYS A 54 13.77 4.91 -0.13
C LYS A 54 14.55 5.38 -1.35
N ALA A 55 15.66 6.08 -1.15
CA ALA A 55 16.56 6.42 -2.24
C ALA A 55 17.47 5.23 -2.63
N PRO A 56 17.96 5.16 -3.88
CA PRO A 56 18.97 4.19 -4.29
C PRO A 56 20.21 4.23 -3.39
N GLY A 57 20.71 3.06 -2.99
CA GLY A 57 21.92 2.94 -2.16
C GLY A 57 21.77 3.33 -0.69
N GLN A 58 20.61 3.85 -0.27
CA GLN A 58 20.33 4.15 1.13
C GLN A 58 19.72 2.94 1.84
N ASP A 59 20.15 2.67 3.06
CA ASP A 59 19.61 1.60 3.92
C ASP A 59 18.42 2.08 4.76
N THR A 60 18.20 3.39 4.85
CA THR A 60 17.04 4.05 5.45
C THR A 60 16.21 4.76 4.37
N GLY A 61 15.01 5.21 4.73
CA GLY A 61 14.15 6.01 3.85
C GLY A 61 13.60 7.23 4.57
N LYS A 62 12.74 7.96 3.89
CA LYS A 62 12.00 9.09 4.44
C LYS A 62 10.50 8.81 4.40
N ILE A 63 9.77 9.35 5.38
CA ILE A 63 8.31 9.25 5.45
C ILE A 63 7.70 10.65 5.51
N ILE A 64 6.54 10.81 4.88
CA ILE A 64 5.69 11.99 5.03
C ILE A 64 4.27 11.53 5.32
N PHE A 65 3.61 12.25 6.22
CA PHE A 65 2.22 12.05 6.58
C PHE A 65 1.38 13.19 6.01
N ALA A 66 0.13 12.87 5.66
CA ALA A 66 -0.84 13.88 5.22
C ALA A 66 -1.01 15.04 6.22
N THR A 67 -0.88 14.76 7.52
CA THR A 67 -1.06 15.72 8.61
C THR A 67 0.19 16.53 8.95
N ALA A 68 1.28 16.37 8.18
CA ALA A 68 2.56 17.04 8.40
C ALA A 68 3.24 17.30 7.05
N ALA A 69 2.58 18.04 6.15
CA ALA A 69 3.12 18.29 4.83
C ALA A 69 4.41 19.13 4.90
N GLY A 70 5.29 18.93 3.93
CA GLY A 70 6.61 19.57 3.89
C GLY A 70 7.61 19.06 4.93
N SER A 71 7.18 18.23 5.90
CA SER A 71 8.02 17.71 6.98
C SER A 71 8.34 16.23 6.75
N TRP A 72 9.30 15.97 5.86
CA TRP A 72 9.81 14.60 5.67
C TRP A 72 10.65 14.17 6.88
N ASP A 73 10.19 13.12 7.55
CA ASP A 73 10.93 12.49 8.63
C ASP A 73 11.89 11.44 8.09
N ASN A 74 13.12 11.44 8.61
CA ASN A 74 14.07 10.38 8.31
C ASN A 74 13.70 9.10 9.08
N GLY A 75 13.77 7.97 8.39
CA GLY A 75 13.57 6.66 9.01
C GLY A 75 14.63 6.41 10.07
N ALA A 76 14.19 6.05 11.28
CA ALA A 76 15.07 5.92 12.44
C ALA A 76 15.98 4.68 12.41
N SER A 77 15.72 3.72 11.52
CA SER A 77 16.48 2.46 11.43
C SER A 77 16.53 1.93 9.99
N ALA A 78 17.58 1.15 9.70
CA ALA A 78 17.75 0.51 8.40
C ALA A 78 16.63 -0.49 8.10
N PHE A 79 16.26 -0.62 6.82
CA PHE A 79 15.21 -1.54 6.36
C PHE A 79 15.51 -3.02 6.62
N THR A 80 16.75 -3.39 6.92
CA THR A 80 17.09 -4.76 7.29
C THR A 80 16.63 -5.13 8.70
N ASN A 81 16.27 -4.15 9.53
CA ASN A 81 15.78 -4.39 10.88
C ASN A 81 14.30 -4.81 10.85
N ASN A 82 13.86 -5.62 11.82
CA ASN A 82 12.46 -6.01 11.96
C ASN A 82 11.58 -4.90 12.58
N GLY A 83 12.06 -3.66 12.66
CA GLY A 83 11.42 -2.58 13.38
C GLY A 83 12.23 -1.30 13.37
N GLY A 84 11.69 -0.24 14.00
CA GLY A 84 12.34 1.08 14.04
C GLY A 84 12.21 1.87 12.73
N HIS A 85 11.44 1.36 11.76
CA HIS A 85 11.12 2.08 10.54
C HIS A 85 9.68 1.78 10.09
N SER A 86 9.13 2.69 9.30
CA SER A 86 7.73 2.65 8.85
C SER A 86 7.38 1.40 8.05
N PHE A 87 8.28 0.90 7.20
CA PHE A 87 7.99 -0.28 6.37
C PHE A 87 7.68 -1.53 7.19
N ALA A 88 8.50 -1.84 8.21
CA ALA A 88 8.27 -2.99 9.09
C ALA A 88 7.01 -2.75 9.93
N LYS A 89 6.79 -1.51 10.40
CA LYS A 89 5.64 -1.18 11.24
C LYS A 89 4.30 -1.33 10.51
N THR A 90 4.21 -0.84 9.28
CA THR A 90 2.99 -0.96 8.44
C THR A 90 2.63 -2.43 8.16
N LEU A 91 3.63 -3.32 8.14
CA LEU A 91 3.46 -4.73 7.75
C LEU A 91 3.63 -5.70 8.92
N GLU A 92 3.74 -5.19 10.14
CA GLU A 92 3.99 -6.00 11.35
C GLU A 92 2.95 -7.11 11.50
N ASN A 93 1.68 -6.83 11.17
CA ASN A 93 0.58 -7.80 11.25
C ASN A 93 0.34 -8.62 9.98
N VAL A 94 1.05 -8.28 8.90
CA VAL A 94 1.16 -9.10 7.66
C VAL A 94 2.20 -10.21 7.86
N VAL A 95 3.27 -9.86 8.60
CA VAL A 95 4.38 -10.72 8.98
C VAL A 95 4.04 -11.57 10.22
N GLY A 96 3.48 -10.94 11.26
CA GLY A 96 3.06 -11.58 12.51
C GLY A 96 1.67 -12.21 12.44
N ASN A 97 1.30 -13.00 13.45
CA ASN A 97 -0.03 -13.61 13.55
C ASN A 97 -0.92 -12.81 14.50
N HIS A 98 -1.77 -11.95 13.96
CA HIS A 98 -2.83 -11.28 14.72
C HIS A 98 -4.19 -11.85 14.37
N ILE A 99 -4.99 -12.22 15.38
CA ILE A 99 -6.23 -12.99 15.19
C ILE A 99 -7.25 -12.22 14.33
N ASN A 100 -7.36 -10.91 14.54
CA ASN A 100 -8.33 -10.05 13.87
C ASN A 100 -7.80 -9.36 12.60
N ILE A 101 -6.54 -9.56 12.21
CA ILE A 101 -5.98 -8.91 11.01
C ILE A 101 -5.81 -9.93 9.89
N LYS A 102 -6.46 -9.64 8.77
CA LYS A 102 -6.44 -10.46 7.55
C LYS A 102 -5.96 -9.62 6.39
N PHE A 103 -5.36 -10.27 5.40
CA PHE A 103 -4.80 -9.55 4.26
C PHE A 103 -4.73 -10.39 2.98
N LEU A 104 -4.70 -9.67 1.87
CA LEU A 104 -4.35 -10.17 0.55
C LEU A 104 -3.08 -9.46 0.08
N ALA A 105 -2.06 -10.23 -0.26
CA ALA A 105 -0.80 -9.70 -0.78
C ALA A 105 -0.62 -10.11 -2.25
N TYR A 106 -0.22 -9.14 -3.07
CA TYR A 106 0.03 -9.33 -4.50
C TYR A 106 1.37 -8.73 -4.90
N ASN A 107 2.11 -9.44 -5.74
CA ASN A 107 3.42 -9.00 -6.22
C ASN A 107 3.78 -9.79 -7.47
N ASN A 108 4.27 -9.11 -8.50
CA ASN A 108 4.72 -9.77 -9.73
C ASN A 108 6.07 -10.48 -9.61
N ALA A 109 6.78 -10.26 -8.51
CA ALA A 109 7.97 -10.99 -8.10
C ALA A 109 7.84 -11.29 -6.59
N PRO A 110 6.99 -12.25 -6.18
CA PRO A 110 6.73 -12.52 -4.77
C PRO A 110 7.98 -13.09 -4.05
N PRO A 111 8.08 -12.96 -2.72
CA PRO A 111 9.15 -13.59 -1.96
C PRO A 111 9.14 -15.12 -2.14
N GLY A 112 10.32 -15.71 -2.34
CA GLY A 112 10.50 -17.17 -2.34
C GLY A 112 9.99 -17.91 -3.59
N VAL A 113 9.39 -17.24 -4.58
CA VAL A 113 8.94 -17.89 -5.83
C VAL A 113 9.73 -17.33 -7.02
N PRO A 114 10.74 -18.07 -7.52
CA PRO A 114 11.49 -17.65 -8.70
C PRO A 114 10.66 -17.84 -9.99
N ASN A 115 11.00 -17.08 -11.04
CA ASN A 115 10.52 -17.27 -12.42
C ASN A 115 9.00 -17.21 -12.61
N VAL A 116 8.31 -16.36 -11.84
CA VAL A 116 6.89 -16.12 -12.04
C VAL A 116 6.67 -15.33 -13.34
N ASN A 117 5.92 -15.91 -14.28
CA ASN A 117 5.43 -15.21 -15.46
C ASN A 117 4.14 -14.46 -15.15
N THR A 118 4.21 -13.14 -15.10
CA THR A 118 3.07 -12.27 -14.80
C THR A 118 2.83 -11.25 -15.91
N LYS A 119 1.57 -10.89 -16.13
CA LYS A 119 1.17 -9.83 -17.07
C LYS A 119 1.11 -8.44 -16.43
N SER A 120 1.32 -8.37 -15.12
CA SER A 120 1.26 -7.17 -14.30
C SER A 120 2.63 -6.84 -13.71
N ASN A 121 2.88 -5.57 -13.44
CA ASN A 121 4.00 -5.12 -12.61
C ASN A 121 3.54 -4.63 -11.22
N SER A 122 2.24 -4.72 -10.93
CA SER A 122 1.63 -4.21 -9.70
C SER A 122 2.02 -5.04 -8.47
N LYS A 123 2.23 -4.34 -7.35
CA LYS A 123 2.55 -4.93 -6.05
C LYS A 123 1.85 -4.16 -4.93
N GLY A 124 1.48 -4.85 -3.87
CA GLY A 124 0.75 -4.25 -2.77
C GLY A 124 0.10 -5.24 -1.83
N VAL A 125 -0.58 -4.69 -0.83
CA VAL A 125 -1.28 -5.42 0.21
C VAL A 125 -2.62 -4.73 0.48
N ILE A 126 -3.69 -5.52 0.59
CA ILE A 126 -4.95 -5.09 1.18
C ILE A 126 -5.02 -5.72 2.57
N ILE A 127 -5.21 -4.91 3.60
CA ILE A 127 -5.33 -5.35 5.00
C ILE A 127 -6.71 -4.93 5.50
N LEU A 128 -7.37 -5.78 6.29
CA LEU A 128 -8.60 -5.44 6.99
C LEU A 128 -8.62 -5.99 8.42
N SER A 129 -9.49 -5.43 9.24
CA SER A 129 -9.77 -5.85 10.60
C SER A 129 -11.11 -6.59 10.68
N THR A 130 -11.14 -7.84 11.14
CA THR A 130 -12.41 -8.54 11.38
C THR A 130 -13.11 -8.12 12.68
N ALA A 131 -12.58 -7.12 13.38
CA ALA A 131 -13.11 -6.62 14.66
C ALA A 131 -13.72 -5.20 14.55
N ALA A 132 -13.48 -4.49 13.45
CA ALA A 132 -13.95 -3.13 13.21
C ALA A 132 -13.91 -2.85 11.71
N ASP A 133 -14.82 -2.03 11.19
CA ASP A 133 -14.82 -1.58 9.77
C ASP A 133 -13.60 -0.70 9.52
N SER A 134 -12.46 -1.33 9.23
CA SER A 134 -11.19 -0.64 9.04
C SER A 134 -10.29 -1.45 8.12
N ALA A 135 -9.82 -0.79 7.07
CA ALA A 135 -8.92 -1.37 6.10
C ALA A 135 -7.79 -0.42 5.70
N ALA A 136 -6.74 -1.02 5.15
CA ALA A 136 -5.64 -0.30 4.54
C ALA A 136 -5.31 -0.88 3.18
N TRP A 137 -5.00 -0.02 2.22
CA TRP A 137 -4.45 -0.41 0.94
C TRP A 137 -3.05 0.16 0.77
N ILE A 138 -2.09 -0.74 0.58
CA ILE A 138 -0.69 -0.42 0.41
C ILE A 138 -0.29 -0.74 -1.02
N VAL A 139 0.31 0.22 -1.71
CA VAL A 139 0.94 0.03 -3.02
C VAL A 139 2.44 0.25 -2.88
N HIS A 140 3.24 -0.64 -3.44
CA HIS A 140 4.70 -0.54 -3.35
C HIS A 140 5.41 -0.95 -4.64
N THR A 141 6.71 -0.65 -4.71
CA THR A 141 7.58 -1.03 -5.84
C THR A 141 8.55 -2.17 -5.54
N VAL A 142 8.66 -2.61 -4.27
CA VAL A 142 9.65 -3.59 -3.80
C VAL A 142 9.35 -5.03 -4.30
N PRO A 143 10.18 -5.65 -5.15
CA PRO A 143 10.10 -7.08 -5.45
C PRO A 143 10.56 -7.92 -4.26
N GLY A 144 10.07 -9.15 -4.13
CA GLY A 144 10.40 -10.06 -3.03
C GLY A 144 9.77 -9.68 -1.68
N PHE A 145 8.72 -8.85 -1.69
CA PHE A 145 8.15 -8.23 -0.49
C PHE A 145 6.62 -8.08 -0.58
N PRO A 146 5.89 -8.04 0.54
CA PRO A 146 6.32 -8.48 1.87
C PRO A 146 6.40 -10.01 1.96
N THR A 147 7.14 -10.50 2.94
CA THR A 147 6.96 -11.87 3.41
C THR A 147 5.60 -12.00 4.09
N ALA A 148 4.81 -13.01 3.72
CA ALA A 148 3.48 -13.25 4.28
C ALA A 148 3.54 -14.35 5.35
N ARG A 149 3.06 -14.07 6.57
CA ARG A 149 3.05 -15.01 7.73
C ARG A 149 4.40 -15.67 8.04
N THR A 150 5.48 -15.01 7.67
CA THR A 150 6.86 -15.42 7.93
C THR A 150 7.60 -14.21 8.43
N PRO A 151 8.67 -14.37 9.23
CA PRO A 151 9.41 -13.25 9.79
C PRO A 151 9.79 -12.19 8.75
N TYR A 152 9.84 -10.95 9.19
CA TYR A 152 10.15 -9.82 8.33
C TYR A 152 11.49 -10.06 7.63
N SER A 153 11.50 -9.85 6.32
CA SER A 153 12.72 -9.95 5.53
C SER A 153 12.74 -8.87 4.48
N TRP A 154 13.80 -8.06 4.52
CA TRP A 154 14.08 -7.09 3.49
C TRP A 154 14.91 -7.71 2.36
N PRO A 155 14.48 -7.61 1.08
CA PRO A 155 15.23 -8.14 -0.04
C PRO A 155 16.55 -7.37 -0.25
N ALA A 156 17.70 -7.97 0.11
CA ALA A 156 18.99 -7.30 0.08
C ALA A 156 19.37 -6.72 -1.31
N ALA A 157 18.91 -7.34 -2.40
CA ALA A 157 19.10 -6.85 -3.77
C ALA A 157 18.49 -5.45 -4.01
N GLU A 158 17.50 -5.08 -3.20
CA GLU A 158 16.76 -3.83 -3.32
C GLU A 158 17.45 -2.66 -2.58
N ASN A 159 18.56 -2.91 -1.88
CA ASN A 159 19.38 -1.84 -1.28
C ASN A 159 19.91 -0.87 -2.34
N ALA A 160 20.32 -1.38 -3.50
CA ALA A 160 20.84 -0.57 -4.59
C ALA A 160 19.75 0.26 -5.34
N ARG A 161 18.47 0.00 -5.07
CA ARG A 161 17.34 0.58 -5.82
C ARG A 161 16.53 1.56 -4.98
N GLY A 162 15.83 2.45 -5.67
CA GLY A 162 14.86 3.35 -5.04
C GLY A 162 13.49 2.71 -4.96
N HIS A 163 12.78 2.91 -3.85
CA HIS A 163 11.44 2.35 -3.65
C HIS A 163 10.45 3.36 -3.09
N LEU A 164 9.20 3.18 -3.48
CA LEU A 164 8.06 3.98 -3.02
C LEU A 164 7.04 3.05 -2.39
N LEU A 165 6.44 3.51 -1.29
CA LEU A 165 5.24 2.94 -0.70
C LEU A 165 4.23 4.04 -0.46
N ILE A 166 2.98 3.71 -0.72
CA ILE A 166 1.82 4.54 -0.44
C ILE A 166 0.90 3.70 0.42
N CYS A 167 0.53 4.20 1.59
CA CYS A 167 -0.41 3.57 2.52
C CYS A 167 -1.65 4.44 2.63
N LEU A 168 -2.80 3.89 2.26
CA LEU A 168 -4.10 4.55 2.33
C LEU A 168 -4.96 3.85 3.38
N THR A 169 -5.44 4.60 4.36
CA THR A 169 -6.47 4.12 5.29
C THR A 169 -7.83 4.31 4.65
N ILE A 170 -8.66 3.27 4.63
CA ILE A 170 -9.91 3.20 3.88
C ILE A 170 -10.95 2.38 4.65
N SER A 171 -12.23 2.65 4.42
CA SER A 171 -13.31 1.77 4.89
C SER A 171 -13.33 0.46 4.10
N GLU A 172 -13.79 -0.63 4.70
CA GLU A 172 -13.81 -1.96 4.05
C GLU A 172 -14.70 -1.99 2.82
N SER A 173 -15.78 -1.20 2.82
CA SER A 173 -16.68 -1.03 1.68
C SER A 173 -15.98 -0.61 0.38
N GLN A 174 -14.78 -0.01 0.47
CA GLN A 174 -14.00 0.44 -0.68
C GLN A 174 -13.07 -0.64 -1.26
N ILE A 175 -12.84 -1.73 -0.53
CA ILE A 175 -12.01 -2.86 -0.98
C ILE A 175 -12.51 -3.40 -2.31
N ASN A 176 -13.83 -3.54 -2.49
CA ASN A 176 -14.39 -4.06 -3.74
C ASN A 176 -14.13 -3.14 -4.95
N VAL A 177 -14.04 -1.82 -4.72
CA VAL A 177 -13.69 -0.85 -5.76
C VAL A 177 -12.22 -0.98 -6.15
N ILE A 178 -11.33 -1.14 -5.17
CA ILE A 178 -9.89 -1.38 -5.38
C ILE A 178 -9.68 -2.72 -6.09
N ALA A 179 -10.36 -3.77 -5.65
CA ALA A 179 -10.29 -5.09 -6.25
C ALA A 179 -10.72 -5.07 -7.72
N ALA A 180 -11.71 -4.25 -8.08
CA ALA A 180 -12.11 -4.11 -9.47
C ALA A 180 -11.02 -3.46 -10.35
N SER A 181 -10.25 -2.51 -9.81
CA SER A 181 -9.06 -1.95 -10.47
C SER A 181 -7.94 -3.00 -10.58
N LEU A 182 -7.68 -3.73 -9.50
CA LEU A 182 -6.66 -4.77 -9.46
C LEU A 182 -6.98 -5.91 -10.43
N LEU A 183 -8.24 -6.36 -10.50
CA LEU A 183 -8.68 -7.40 -11.42
C LEU A 183 -8.32 -7.06 -12.87
N LEU A 184 -8.36 -5.78 -13.25
CA LEU A 184 -8.01 -5.31 -14.59
C LEU A 184 -6.50 -5.38 -14.87
N VAL A 185 -5.66 -5.04 -13.89
CA VAL A 185 -4.20 -5.10 -14.04
C VAL A 185 -3.62 -6.50 -13.82
N GLN A 186 -4.45 -7.48 -13.44
CA GLN A 186 -4.10 -8.91 -13.31
C GLN A 186 -2.85 -9.17 -12.44
N PRO A 187 -2.77 -8.64 -11.21
CA PRO A 187 -1.63 -8.85 -10.35
C PRO A 187 -1.57 -10.32 -9.92
N MET A 188 -0.36 -10.80 -9.63
CA MET A 188 -0.21 -12.13 -9.04
C MET A 188 -0.43 -12.04 -7.53
N VAL A 189 -1.54 -12.61 -7.05
CA VAL A 189 -1.81 -12.78 -5.62
C VAL A 189 -0.97 -13.95 -5.10
N HIS A 190 -0.11 -13.71 -4.11
CA HIS A 190 0.74 -14.75 -3.52
C HIS A 190 0.28 -15.19 -2.13
N TYR A 191 -0.61 -14.42 -1.50
CA TYR A 191 -1.19 -14.77 -0.21
C TYR A 191 -2.57 -14.14 -0.08
N ASN A 192 -3.51 -14.87 0.52
CA ASN A 192 -4.82 -14.36 0.90
C ASN A 192 -5.36 -15.16 2.08
N ASP A 193 -5.70 -14.50 3.18
CA ASP A 193 -6.42 -15.11 4.30
C ASP A 193 -7.66 -14.30 4.73
N ILE A 194 -8.11 -13.36 3.89
CA ILE A 194 -9.37 -12.66 4.10
C ILE A 194 -10.52 -13.68 3.96
N PRO A 195 -11.32 -13.90 5.02
CA PRO A 195 -12.37 -14.90 4.99
C PRO A 195 -13.56 -14.41 4.17
N GLU A 196 -14.27 -15.35 3.56
CA GLU A 196 -15.42 -15.06 2.68
C GLU A 196 -16.55 -14.30 3.39
N THR A 197 -16.65 -14.42 4.73
CA THR A 197 -17.62 -13.67 5.54
C THR A 197 -17.46 -12.17 5.37
N GLU A 198 -16.23 -11.65 5.32
CA GLU A 198 -15.94 -10.22 5.10
C GLU A 198 -16.20 -9.80 3.65
N THR A 199 -16.16 -10.74 2.71
CA THR A 199 -16.20 -10.44 1.26
C THR A 199 -17.51 -10.85 0.60
N THR A 200 -18.55 -11.18 1.38
CA THR A 200 -19.87 -11.59 0.88
C THR A 200 -20.45 -10.55 -0.10
N GLY A 201 -20.26 -9.25 0.18
CA GLY A 201 -20.69 -8.15 -0.69
C GLY A 201 -19.67 -7.69 -1.74
N MET A 202 -18.55 -8.41 -1.90
CA MET A 202 -17.38 -7.96 -2.68
C MET A 202 -17.10 -8.85 -3.90
N PRO A 203 -17.96 -8.85 -4.94
CA PRO A 203 -17.82 -9.75 -6.08
C PRO A 203 -16.53 -9.55 -6.88
N TYR A 204 -15.95 -8.35 -6.93
CA TYR A 204 -14.67 -8.12 -7.62
C TYR A 204 -13.50 -8.64 -6.79
N PHE A 205 -13.57 -8.51 -5.46
CA PHE A 205 -12.58 -9.12 -4.57
C PHE A 205 -12.57 -10.64 -4.72
N ASN A 206 -13.74 -11.28 -4.69
CA ASN A 206 -13.84 -12.74 -4.83
C ASN A 206 -13.31 -13.22 -6.20
N LYS A 207 -13.51 -12.43 -7.27
CA LYS A 207 -12.89 -12.69 -8.58
C LYS A 207 -11.36 -12.54 -8.55
N LEU A 208 -10.85 -11.51 -7.89
CA LEU A 208 -9.41 -11.26 -7.76
C LEU A 208 -8.73 -12.37 -6.96
N ALA A 209 -9.27 -12.70 -5.78
CA ALA A 209 -8.79 -13.77 -4.92
C ALA A 209 -8.84 -15.13 -5.62
N GLY A 210 -9.87 -15.37 -6.44
CA GLY A 210 -10.01 -16.57 -7.28
C GLY A 210 -9.18 -16.56 -8.57
N GLY A 211 -8.30 -15.57 -8.79
CA GLY A 211 -7.42 -15.50 -9.96
C GLY A 211 -8.14 -15.33 -11.29
N LYS A 212 -9.36 -14.79 -11.29
CA LYS A 212 -10.14 -14.55 -12.53
C LYS A 212 -9.55 -13.38 -13.30
N ILE A 213 -9.68 -13.44 -14.63
CA ILE A 213 -9.16 -12.42 -15.54
C ILE A 213 -10.31 -11.80 -16.34
N PRO A 214 -10.41 -10.46 -16.45
CA PRO A 214 -11.36 -9.82 -17.35
C PRO A 214 -11.01 -10.13 -18.80
N THR A 215 -11.93 -10.76 -19.53
CA THR A 215 -11.76 -11.13 -20.94
C THR A 215 -12.47 -10.20 -21.90
N LEU A 216 -13.30 -9.29 -21.39
CA LEU A 216 -14.12 -8.36 -22.17
C LEU A 216 -13.71 -6.91 -21.90
N PRO A 217 -13.81 -6.02 -22.90
CA PRO A 217 -13.57 -4.59 -22.74
C PRO A 217 -14.60 -3.95 -21.78
N PRO A 218 -14.28 -2.78 -21.18
CA PRO A 218 -13.10 -1.94 -21.44
C PRO A 218 -11.80 -2.45 -20.79
N PHE A 219 -10.67 -2.22 -21.47
CA PHE A 219 -9.32 -2.64 -21.02
C PHE A 219 -8.56 -1.58 -20.21
N THR A 220 -9.21 -0.45 -19.96
CA THR A 220 -8.76 0.63 -19.07
C THR A 220 -9.90 0.98 -18.11
N SER A 221 -9.55 1.45 -16.91
CA SER A 221 -10.55 1.94 -15.96
C SER A 221 -10.02 3.11 -15.15
N ARG A 222 -10.92 4.04 -14.81
CA ARG A 222 -10.74 5.03 -13.76
C ARG A 222 -11.76 4.74 -12.66
N ARG A 223 -11.28 4.46 -11.46
CA ARG A 223 -12.13 4.31 -10.26
C ARG A 223 -11.71 5.35 -9.23
N SER A 224 -12.62 5.68 -8.33
CA SER A 224 -12.33 6.62 -7.25
C SER A 224 -12.65 5.96 -5.92
N ILE A 225 -11.76 6.17 -4.96
CA ILE A 225 -11.96 5.85 -3.55
C ILE A 225 -11.76 7.14 -2.74
N ARG A 226 -12.08 7.09 -1.46
CA ARG A 226 -11.79 8.12 -0.48
C ARG A 226 -11.02 7.51 0.69
N THR A 227 -10.04 8.23 1.21
CA THR A 227 -9.44 7.82 2.47
C THR A 227 -10.46 7.96 3.60
N GLU A 228 -10.33 7.12 4.61
CA GLU A 228 -11.10 7.23 5.83
C GLU A 228 -10.44 8.29 6.73
N ASN A 229 -11.13 9.41 6.93
CA ASN A 229 -10.71 10.52 7.78
C ASN A 229 -11.93 11.35 8.19
N ALA A 230 -12.12 11.55 9.50
CA ALA A 230 -13.24 12.32 10.05
C ALA A 230 -13.18 13.84 9.75
N GLY A 231 -12.00 14.40 9.54
CA GLY A 231 -11.75 15.82 9.30
C GLY A 231 -11.63 16.23 7.82
N GLY A 232 -11.47 15.29 6.89
CA GLY A 232 -11.32 15.59 5.47
C GLY A 232 -10.94 14.38 4.60
N PRO A 233 -11.92 13.62 4.08
CA PRO A 233 -11.65 12.48 3.19
C PRO A 233 -10.95 12.89 1.89
N VAL A 234 -9.88 12.18 1.53
CA VAL A 234 -9.09 12.47 0.33
C VAL A 234 -9.59 11.64 -0.84
N ALA A 235 -9.97 12.29 -1.94
CA ALA A 235 -10.30 11.56 -3.17
C ALA A 235 -9.04 10.99 -3.82
N VAL A 236 -9.01 9.67 -4.00
CA VAL A 236 -7.93 8.97 -4.71
C VAL A 236 -8.49 8.38 -6.00
N HIS A 237 -7.85 8.73 -7.12
CA HIS A 237 -8.20 8.21 -8.44
C HIS A 237 -7.25 7.07 -8.83
N ILE A 238 -7.82 5.90 -9.07
CA ILE A 238 -7.11 4.70 -9.48
C ILE A 238 -7.27 4.54 -10.98
N TYR A 239 -6.14 4.62 -11.69
CA TYR A 239 -6.06 4.38 -13.12
C TYR A 239 -5.47 3.00 -13.35
N SER A 240 -6.15 2.18 -14.15
CA SER A 240 -5.74 0.80 -14.40
C SER A 240 -5.80 0.52 -15.90
N LYS A 241 -4.82 -0.25 -16.38
CA LYS A 241 -4.75 -0.75 -17.74
C LYS A 241 -4.43 -2.24 -17.71
N SER A 242 -5.12 -3.01 -18.53
CA SER A 242 -4.76 -4.41 -18.79
C SER A 242 -3.66 -4.50 -19.85
N GLU A 243 -3.03 -5.67 -19.96
CA GLU A 243 -2.09 -6.01 -21.04
C GLU A 243 -2.68 -5.76 -22.44
N SER A 244 -3.98 -6.05 -22.62
CA SER A 244 -4.68 -5.88 -23.89
C SER A 244 -4.94 -4.41 -24.27
N SER A 245 -4.62 -3.46 -23.40
CA SER A 245 -4.78 -2.03 -23.68
C SER A 245 -3.76 -1.56 -24.73
N LYS A 246 -4.24 -0.99 -25.83
CA LYS A 246 -3.40 -0.40 -26.89
C LYS A 246 -2.98 1.05 -26.60
N TYR A 247 -3.43 1.64 -25.49
CA TYR A 247 -3.10 3.02 -25.12
C TYR A 247 -1.75 3.07 -24.38
N GLY A 248 -0.89 4.01 -24.76
CA GLY A 248 0.42 4.24 -24.14
C GLY A 248 0.32 4.61 -22.66
N GLU A 249 1.46 4.60 -21.95
CA GLU A 249 1.56 5.19 -20.62
C GLU A 249 0.98 6.61 -20.66
N HIS A 250 0.07 6.92 -19.73
CA HIS A 250 -0.52 8.25 -19.65
C HIS A 250 0.62 9.28 -19.61
N LYS A 251 0.71 10.10 -20.67
CA LYS A 251 1.66 11.19 -20.78
C LYS A 251 1.30 12.31 -19.81
#